data_AF-A0A847LJ84-F1
#
_entry.id   AF-A0A847LJ84-F1
#
_cell.length_a   1.000
_cell.length_b   1.000
_cell.length_c   1.000
_cell.angle_alpha   90.00
_cell.angle_beta   90.00
_cell.angle_gamma   90.00
#
_symmetry.space_group_name_H-M   'P 1'
#
loop_
_entity.id
_entity.type
_entity.pdbx_description
1 polymer ?
#
loop_
_entity_poly.entity_id
_entity_poly.type
_entity_poly.pdbx_seq_one_letter_code
_entity_poly.pdbx_strand_id
1 'polypeptide(L)' 'MKSVRIEFAGPQSEAMARRFFSYLVDGGLEDHLIQNLSGAGSTLEITDSHAGDLTVLFQCREGQEATGKTPKTRRLRAL' A
#
# COMPACT_ATOMS: atom_id res chain seq x y z
N MET A 1 10.65 -0.44 -15.00
CA MET A 1 9.58 -0.67 -14.00
C MET A 1 9.51 -2.16 -13.70
N LYS A 2 9.30 -2.55 -12.45
CA LYS A 2 9.02 -3.93 -12.04
C LYS A 2 7.58 -3.97 -11.52
N SER A 3 6.84 -5.05 -11.79
CA SER A 3 5.41 -5.15 -11.46
C SER A 3 5.06 -6.55 -10.98
N VAL A 4 4.15 -6.61 -10.00
CA VAL A 4 3.46 -7.83 -9.58
C VAL A 4 2.00 -7.68 -9.98
N ARG A 5 1.40 -8.73 -10.54
CA ARG A 5 -0.01 -8.77 -10.91
C ARG A 5 -0.73 -9.82 -10.08
N ILE A 6 -1.83 -9.44 -9.45
CA ILE A 6 -2.76 -10.34 -8.77
C ILE A 6 -4.02 -10.40 -9.63
N GLU A 7 -4.48 -11.60 -9.95
CA GLU A 7 -5.68 -11.82 -10.74
C GLU A 7 -6.67 -12.69 -9.97
N PHE A 8 -7.91 -12.20 -9.84
CA PHE A 8 -9.01 -12.95 -9.25
C PHE A 8 -9.77 -13.65 -10.37
N ALA A 9 -9.97 -14.97 -10.25
CA ALA A 9 -10.65 -15.78 -11.26
C ALA A 9 -11.77 -16.63 -10.63
N GLY A 10 -12.77 -16.99 -11.42
CA GLY A 10 -13.93 -17.76 -10.99
C GLY A 10 -15.14 -16.91 -10.56
N PRO A 11 -16.17 -17.53 -9.95
CA PRO A 11 -17.37 -16.82 -9.54
C PRO A 11 -17.07 -15.66 -8.59
N GLN A 12 -17.76 -14.53 -8.79
CA GLN A 12 -17.61 -13.32 -7.97
C GLN A 12 -16.22 -12.67 -7.99
N SER A 13 -15.36 -13.01 -8.95
CA SER A 13 -14.01 -12.45 -9.06
C SER A 13 -13.97 -10.92 -9.07
N GLU A 14 -14.88 -10.27 -9.80
CA GLU A 14 -14.96 -8.80 -9.85
C GLU A 14 -15.26 -8.21 -8.46
N ALA A 15 -16.25 -8.75 -7.75
CA ALA A 15 -16.61 -8.29 -6.42
C ALA A 15 -15.45 -8.51 -5.43
N MET A 16 -14.72 -9.61 -5.57
CA MET A 16 -13.55 -9.89 -4.75
C MET A 16 -12.39 -8.93 -5.05
N ALA A 17 -12.13 -8.64 -6.32
CA ALA A 17 -11.10 -7.68 -6.73
C ALA A 17 -11.39 -6.28 -6.15
N ARG A 18 -12.65 -5.83 -6.20
CA ARG A 18 -13.08 -4.54 -5.60
C ARG A 18 -12.89 -4.52 -4.09
N ARG A 19 -13.24 -5.60 -3.40
CA ARG A 19 -13.02 -5.74 -1.94
C ARG A 19 -11.54 -5.74 -1.58
N PHE A 20 -10.72 -6.46 -2.33
CA PHE A 20 -9.27 -6.45 -2.14
C PHE A 20 -8.70 -5.06 -2.34
N PHE A 21 -9.10 -4.36 -3.40
CA PHE A 21 -8.67 -2.98 -3.65
C PHE A 21 -9.08 -2.03 -2.51
N SER A 22 -10.33 -2.13 -2.05
CA SER A 22 -10.80 -1.31 -0.92
C SER A 22 -10.04 -1.66 0.37
N TYR A 23 -9.72 -2.94 0.59
CA TYR A 23 -8.92 -3.35 1.75
C TYR A 23 -7.46 -2.89 1.64
N LEU A 24 -6.92 -2.84 0.42
CA LEU A 24 -5.60 -2.30 0.13
C LEU A 24 -5.53 -0.81 0.46
N VAL A 25 -6.47 -0.01 -0.06
CA VAL A 25 -6.46 1.46 -0.03
C VAL A 25 -7.10 2.08 1.22
N ASP A 26 -8.13 1.44 1.78
CA ASP A 26 -8.88 1.99 2.92
C ASP A 26 -8.79 1.09 4.16
N GLY A 27 -8.41 -0.18 3.98
CA GLY A 27 -8.39 -1.20 5.04
C GLY A 27 -7.05 -1.33 5.78
N GLY A 28 -6.05 -0.52 5.42
CA GLY A 28 -4.73 -0.51 6.07
C GLY A 28 -3.78 -1.63 5.63
N LEU A 29 -4.13 -2.43 4.61
CA LEU A 29 -3.18 -3.41 4.06
C LEU A 29 -1.97 -2.71 3.42
N GLU A 30 -2.13 -1.55 2.81
CA GLU A 30 -1.03 -0.70 2.37
C GLU A 30 -0.01 -0.34 3.46
N ASP A 31 -0.47 0.00 4.67
CA ASP A 31 0.40 0.36 5.79
C ASP A 31 1.26 -0.83 6.17
N HIS A 32 0.67 -2.03 6.18
CA HIS A 32 1.40 -3.27 6.39
C HIS A 32 2.42 -3.54 5.28
N LEU A 33 2.09 -3.27 4.01
CA LEU A 33 3.04 -3.41 2.91
C LEU A 33 4.20 -2.41 3.06
N ILE A 34 3.91 -1.14 3.31
CA ILE A 34 4.92 -0.09 3.51
C ILE A 34 5.82 -0.43 4.69
N GLN A 35 5.24 -0.83 5.83
CA GLN A 35 5.99 -1.16 7.04
C GLN A 35 6.92 -2.36 6.85
N ASN A 36 6.48 -3.41 6.16
CA ASN A 36 7.26 -4.64 6.01
C ASN A 36 8.25 -4.60 4.83
N LEU A 37 7.97 -3.81 3.80
CA LEU A 37 8.82 -3.72 2.61
C LEU A 37 9.79 -2.53 2.64
N SER A 38 9.50 -1.50 3.43
CA SER A 38 10.47 -0.44 3.71
C SER A 38 11.53 -0.94 4.69
N GLY A 39 12.80 -0.59 4.45
CA GLY A 39 13.94 -1.05 5.26
C GLY A 39 15.20 -0.22 5.02
N ALA A 40 16.33 -0.68 5.55
CA ALA A 40 17.61 0.02 5.40
C ALA A 40 17.94 0.21 3.91
N GLY A 41 17.97 1.47 3.46
CA GLY A 41 18.29 1.86 2.09
C GLY A 41 17.11 1.94 1.12
N SER A 42 15.88 1.56 1.51
CA SER A 42 14.70 1.72 0.63
C SER A 42 13.41 2.01 1.39
N THR A 43 12.62 2.93 0.86
CA THR A 43 11.28 3.27 1.39
C THR A 43 10.25 3.02 0.31
N LEU A 44 9.10 2.47 0.70
CA LEU A 44 7.94 2.29 -0.15
C LEU A 44 6.90 3.34 0.20
N GLU A 45 6.35 4.02 -0.80
CA GLU A 45 5.29 5.01 -0.62
C GLU A 45 4.19 4.76 -1.67
N ILE A 46 2.93 5.00 -1.30
CA ILE A 46 1.86 5.11 -2.30
C ILE A 46 1.91 6.51 -2.88
N THR A 47 1.92 6.60 -4.21
CA THR A 47 1.97 7.88 -4.93
C THR A 47 0.72 8.15 -5.73
N ASP A 48 -0.04 7.11 -6.08
CA ASP A 48 -1.28 7.23 -6.83
C ASP A 48 -2.16 5.99 -6.64
N SER A 49 -3.46 6.15 -6.81
CA SER A 49 -4.42 5.04 -6.86
C SER A 49 -5.56 5.36 -7.84
N HIS A 50 -5.99 4.35 -8.60
CA HIS A 50 -7.05 4.47 -9.59
C HIS A 50 -8.11 3.39 -9.36
N ALA A 51 -9.23 3.80 -8.77
CA ALA A 51 -10.33 2.90 -8.41
C ALA A 51 -11.06 2.31 -9.63
N GLY A 52 -11.02 2.98 -10.78
CA GLY A 52 -11.62 2.48 -12.02
C GLY A 52 -10.94 1.20 -12.52
N ASP A 53 -9.60 1.18 -12.46
CA ASP A 53 -8.79 0.06 -12.94
C ASP A 53 -8.32 -0.87 -11.80
N LEU A 54 -8.69 -0.56 -10.55
CA LEU A 54 -8.26 -1.25 -9.34
C LEU A 54 -6.72 -1.31 -9.19
N THR A 55 -6.04 -0.22 -9.52
CA THR A 55 -4.57 -0.13 -9.49
C THR A 55 -4.07 0.82 -8.41
N VAL A 56 -2.98 0.45 -7.75
CA VAL A 56 -2.23 1.31 -6.81
C VAL A 56 -0.79 1.41 -7.28
N LEU A 57 -0.24 2.62 -7.32
CA LEU A 57 1.15 2.86 -7.68
C LEU A 57 2.00 3.04 -6.41
N PHE A 58 2.79 2.01 -6.13
CA PHE A 58 3.85 2.10 -5.12
C PHE A 58 5.15 2.61 -5.77
N GLN A 59 5.74 3.65 -5.19
CA GLN A 59 7.03 4.17 -5.56
C GLN A 59 8.08 3.70 -4.55
N CYS A 60 9.15 3.08 -5.05
CA CYS A 60 10.34 2.82 -4.25
C CYS A 60 11.24 4.05 -4.29
N ARG A 61 11.66 4.54 -3.12
CA ARG A 61 12.62 5.64 -2.96
C ARG A 61 13.85 5.15 -2.22
N GLU A 62 14.96 5.84 -2.40
CA GLU A 62 16.14 5.65 -1.55
C GLU A 62 15.74 6.00 -0.11
N GLY A 63 15.89 5.03 0.79
CA GLY A 63 15.61 5.25 2.20
C GLY A 63 16.73 6.04 2.83
N GLN A 64 16.41 7.05 3.64
CA GLN A 64 17.40 7.63 4.54
C GLN A 64 17.81 6.57 5.56
N GLU A 65 19.11 6.44 5.83
CA GLU A 65 19.61 5.52 6.86
C GLU A 65 18.84 5.74 8.17
N ALA A 66 18.29 4.65 8.71
CA ALA A 66 17.45 4.68 9.89
C ALA A 66 18.25 5.16 11.10
N THR A 67 18.20 6.46 11.40
CA THR A 67 18.47 6.93 12.76
C THR A 67 17.24 6.55 13.59
N GLY A 68 17.31 5.37 14.21
CA GLY A 68 16.18 4.72 14.87
C GLY A 68 15.35 5.64 15.77
N LYS A 69 14.18 6.05 15.29
CA LYS A 69 13.07 6.51 16.11
C LYS A 69 11.76 6.04 15.48
N THR A 70 11.10 5.13 16.18
CA THR A 70 9.75 4.64 15.90
C THR A 70 8.79 5.82 15.76
N PRO A 71 7.99 5.93 14.67
CA PRO A 71 7.01 7.01 14.56
C PRO A 71 5.91 6.83 15.60
N LYS A 72 5.72 7.83 16.47
CA LYS A 72 4.54 7.87 17.35
C LYS A 72 3.31 8.19 16.51
N THR A 73 2.40 7.23 16.39
CA THR A 73 1.08 7.40 15.78
C THR A 73 0.36 8.61 16.38
N ARG A 74 0.32 9.71 15.63
CA ARG A 74 -0.47 10.89 16.00
C ARG A 74 -1.88 10.67 15.45
N ARG A 75 -2.78 10.14 16.28
CA ARG A 75 -4.21 10.03 15.93
C ARG A 75 -4.74 11.44 15.65
N LEU A 76 -5.12 11.70 14.41
CA LEU A 76 -5.95 12.85 14.06
C LEU A 76 -7.34 12.60 14.64
N ARG A 77 -7.81 13.51 15.51
CA ARG A 77 -9.21 13.53 15.94
C ARG A 77 -10.02 14.09 14.77
N ALA A 78 -11.02 13.33 14.32
CA ALA A 78 -12.04 13.85 13.42
C ALA A 78 -12.91 14.86 14.19
N LEU A 79 -13.11 16.03 13.57
CA LEU A 79 -14.26 16.91 13.82
C LEU A 79 -15.46 16.36 13.06
#